data_AF-A0A0S7EVU9-F1
#
_entry.id   AF-A0A0S7EVU9-F1
#
_cell.length_a   1.000
_cell.length_b   1.000
_cell.length_c   1.000
_cell.angle_alpha   90.00
_cell.angle_beta   90.00
_cell.angle_gamma   90.00
#
_symmetry.space_group_name_H-M   'P 1'
#
loop_
_entity.id
_entity.type
_entity.pdbx_description
1 polymer ?
#
loop_
_entity_poly.entity_id
_entity_poly.type
_entity_poly.pdbx_seq_one_letter_code
_entity_poly.pdbx_strand_id
1 'polypeptide(L)'
;LHVLVQSLFAFIEHRRMKTRTKPCSYTKTIGFTISAYQEDPSYLRECLNSVKSLQYPSELLRIIMVIDGNSDDDRYMMDMFREVFADQDPGFFVWKNNYHSFYFVGK
;
A
#
# COMPACT_ATOMS: atom_id res chain seq x y z
N LEU A 1 -38.26 5.24 7.62
CA LEU A 1 -37.52 5.78 8.80
C LEU A 1 -36.01 5.68 8.62
N HIS A 2 -35.43 4.49 8.41
CA HIS A 2 -33.97 4.30 8.26
C HIS A 2 -33.33 5.13 7.14
N VAL A 3 -33.92 5.18 5.95
CA VAL A 3 -33.39 5.96 4.81
C VAL A 3 -33.36 7.47 5.12
N LEU A 4 -34.38 7.98 5.81
CA LEU A 4 -34.44 9.41 6.18
C LEU A 4 -33.34 9.77 7.18
N VAL A 5 -33.08 8.87 8.14
CA VAL A 5 -32.02 9.04 9.13
C VAL A 5 -30.63 8.95 8.48
N GLN A 6 -30.41 7.98 7.58
CA GLN A 6 -29.15 7.86 6.82
C GLN A 6 -28.88 9.07 5.93
N SER A 7 -29.90 9.58 5.23
CA SER A 7 -29.79 10.80 4.41
C SER A 7 -29.47 12.03 5.24
N LEU A 8 -30.05 12.16 6.44
CA LEU A 8 -29.75 13.27 7.36
C LEU A 8 -28.29 13.22 7.82
N PHE A 9 -27.79 12.05 8.23
CA PHE A 9 -26.39 11.91 8.64
C PHE A 9 -25.42 12.16 7.48
N ALA A 10 -25.71 11.61 6.30
CA ALA A 10 -24.91 11.85 5.10
C ALA A 10 -24.85 13.36 4.76
N PHE A 11 -25.96 14.06 4.87
CA PHE A 11 -26.02 15.51 4.63
C PHE A 11 -25.21 16.33 5.63
N ILE A 12 -25.30 15.99 6.93
CA ILE A 12 -24.54 16.68 7.98
C ILE A 12 -23.03 16.45 7.79
N GLU A 13 -22.61 15.21 7.52
CA GLU A 13 -21.20 14.89 7.30
C GLU A 13 -20.66 15.51 6.01
N HIS A 14 -21.44 15.54 4.93
CA HIS A 14 -21.05 16.22 3.69
C HIS A 14 -20.78 17.72 3.92
N ARG A 15 -21.63 18.38 4.72
CA ARG A 15 -21.40 19.79 5.10
C ARG A 15 -20.14 19.96 5.94
N ARG A 16 -19.84 19.04 6.86
CA ARG A 16 -18.62 19.06 7.69
C ARG A 16 -17.35 18.78 6.89
N MET A 17 -17.40 17.89 5.90
CA MET A 17 -16.25 17.61 5.03
C MET A 17 -15.91 18.82 4.16
N LYS A 18 -16.92 19.50 3.60
CA LYS A 18 -16.72 20.74 2.82
C LYS A 18 -16.07 21.87 3.62
N THR A 19 -16.29 21.94 4.93
CA THR A 19 -15.63 22.94 5.80
C THR A 19 -14.23 22.52 6.26
N ARG A 20 -13.86 21.24 6.11
CA ARG A 20 -12.52 20.69 6.42
C ARG A 20 -11.57 20.74 5.22
N THR A 21 -11.35 21.93 4.66
CA THR A 21 -10.29 22.17 3.67
C THR A 21 -9.01 22.66 4.36
N LYS A 22 -8.50 21.89 5.34
CA LYS A 22 -7.18 22.20 5.88
C LYS A 22 -6.14 21.95 4.77
N PRO A 23 -5.31 22.94 4.41
CA PRO A 23 -4.26 22.72 3.43
C PRO A 23 -3.32 21.63 3.93
N CYS A 24 -2.92 20.72 3.04
CA CYS A 24 -1.92 19.72 3.36
C CYS A 24 -0.60 20.45 3.63
N SER A 25 -0.04 20.27 4.83
CA SER A 25 1.16 21.04 5.23
C SER A 25 2.46 20.44 4.69
N TYR A 26 2.45 19.22 4.13
CA TYR A 26 3.62 18.52 3.58
C TYR A 26 4.90 18.59 4.44
N THR A 27 4.75 18.69 5.77
CA THR A 27 5.87 18.96 6.71
C THR A 27 6.34 17.73 7.47
N LYS A 28 5.68 16.58 7.30
CA LYS A 28 5.89 15.40 8.14
C LYS A 28 6.49 14.28 7.31
N THR A 29 7.43 13.55 7.87
CA THR A 29 7.86 12.29 7.27
C THR A 29 6.74 11.25 7.42
N ILE A 30 6.38 10.58 6.33
CA ILE A 30 5.32 9.58 6.27
C ILE A 30 5.92 8.25 5.83
N GLY A 31 5.61 7.19 6.60
CA GLY A 31 5.78 5.80 6.15
C GLY A 31 4.49 5.31 5.52
N PHE A 32 4.54 4.90 4.25
CA PHE A 32 3.43 4.33 3.50
C PHE A 32 3.68 2.84 3.32
N THR A 33 2.85 2.00 3.94
CA THR A 33 3.01 0.54 3.90
C THR A 33 2.01 -0.10 2.95
N ILE A 34 2.49 -0.97 2.06
CA ILE A 34 1.69 -1.79 1.15
C ILE A 34 1.86 -3.24 1.57
N SER A 35 0.82 -3.89 2.04
CA SER A 35 0.81 -5.33 2.28
C SER A 35 0.23 -6.05 1.05
N ALA A 36 0.89 -7.09 0.56
CA ALA A 36 0.45 -7.85 -0.60
C ALA A 36 0.62 -9.35 -0.38
N TYR A 37 -0.33 -10.14 -0.89
CA TYR A 37 -0.26 -11.60 -0.94
C TYR A 37 -1.04 -12.12 -2.14
N GLN A 38 -0.38 -12.81 -3.07
CA GLN A 38 -0.99 -13.40 -4.27
C GLN A 38 -1.92 -12.42 -5.03
N GLU A 39 -1.49 -11.15 -5.13
CA GLU A 39 -2.28 -10.09 -5.78
C GLU A 39 -2.31 -10.26 -7.30
N ASP A 40 -3.40 -9.90 -7.95
CA ASP A 40 -3.43 -9.86 -9.41
C ASP A 40 -2.36 -8.87 -9.94
N PRO A 41 -1.51 -9.27 -10.92
CA PRO A 41 -0.42 -8.43 -11.40
C PRO A 41 -0.88 -7.09 -11.98
N SER A 42 -2.05 -7.04 -12.62
CA SER A 42 -2.58 -5.82 -13.22
C SER A 42 -3.04 -4.84 -12.13
N TYR A 43 -3.79 -5.31 -11.13
CA TYR A 43 -4.23 -4.49 -10.01
C TYR A 43 -3.07 -4.04 -9.12
N LEU A 44 -2.10 -4.91 -8.86
CA LEU A 44 -0.91 -4.54 -8.10
C LEU A 44 -0.14 -3.44 -8.83
N ARG A 45 0.06 -3.55 -10.15
CA ARG A 45 0.74 -2.51 -10.92
C ARG A 45 -0.01 -1.18 -10.90
N GLU A 46 -1.34 -1.20 -11.04
CA GLU A 46 -2.16 0.01 -10.91
C GLU A 46 -2.05 0.63 -9.51
N CYS A 47 -2.05 -0.19 -8.46
CA CYS A 47 -1.86 0.25 -7.08
C CYS A 47 -0.50 0.93 -6.89
N LEU A 48 0.59 0.29 -7.35
CA LEU A 48 1.94 0.86 -7.26
C LEU A 48 2.08 2.16 -8.05
N ASN A 49 1.49 2.25 -9.25
CA ASN A 49 1.47 3.48 -10.05
C ASN A 49 0.67 4.59 -9.35
N SER A 50 -0.46 4.26 -8.72
CA SER A 50 -1.25 5.19 -7.92
C SER A 50 -0.42 5.75 -6.75
N VAL A 51 0.28 4.89 -6.02
CA VAL A 51 1.16 5.30 -4.91
C VAL A 51 2.34 6.15 -5.42
N LYS A 52 2.95 5.79 -6.55
CA LYS A 52 4.01 6.57 -7.18
C LYS A 52 3.54 7.98 -7.57
N SER A 53 2.28 8.13 -7.94
CA SER A 53 1.68 9.41 -8.33
C SER A 53 1.29 10.32 -7.15
N LEU A 54 1.51 9.90 -5.91
CA LEU A 54 1.19 10.71 -4.73
C LEU A 54 1.94 12.04 -4.78
N GLN A 55 1.19 13.14 -4.68
CA GLN A 55 1.76 14.48 -4.59
C GLN A 55 2.29 14.71 -3.17
N TYR A 56 3.43 14.13 -2.84
CA TYR A 56 4.15 14.32 -1.58
C TYR A 56 5.65 14.49 -1.87
N PRO A 57 6.39 15.34 -1.13
CA PRO A 57 7.83 15.43 -1.28
C PRO A 57 8.50 14.07 -1.07
N SER A 58 9.31 13.62 -2.05
CA SER A 58 9.89 12.27 -2.06
C SER A 58 10.90 12.05 -0.94
N GLU A 59 11.52 13.11 -0.44
CA GLU A 59 12.43 13.09 0.71
C GLU A 59 11.70 12.83 2.04
N LEU A 60 10.40 13.13 2.10
CA LEU A 60 9.54 12.93 3.27
C LEU A 60 8.65 11.70 3.17
N LEU A 61 8.55 11.06 2.00
CA LEU A 61 7.74 9.86 1.79
C LEU A 61 8.62 8.61 1.74
N ARG A 62 8.35 7.64 2.62
CA ARG A 62 9.01 6.33 2.62
C ARG A 62 7.99 5.25 2.32
N ILE A 63 8.12 4.58 1.19
CA ILE A 63 7.21 3.51 0.78
C ILE A 63 7.85 2.17 1.13
N ILE A 64 7.11 1.31 1.82
CA ILE A 64 7.54 -0.02 2.21
C ILE A 64 6.49 -1.01 1.74
N MET A 65 6.89 -1.96 0.90
CA MET A 65 6.02 -3.08 0.51
C MET A 65 6.42 -4.33 1.28
N VAL A 66 5.43 -4.99 1.88
CA VAL A 66 5.57 -6.25 2.61
C VAL A 66 4.79 -7.31 1.85
N ILE A 67 5.50 -8.34 1.40
CA ILE A 67 4.91 -9.48 0.71
C ILE A 67 4.77 -10.60 1.73
N ASP A 68 3.53 -11.05 1.99
CA ASP A 68 3.23 -12.15 2.92
C ASP A 68 3.43 -13.52 2.25
N GLY A 69 4.53 -13.66 1.53
CA GLY A 69 4.87 -14.80 0.69
C GLY A 69 6.38 -14.90 0.51
N ASN A 70 6.87 -16.09 0.24
CA ASN A 70 8.32 -16.36 0.12
C ASN A 70 8.62 -17.48 -0.90
N SER A 71 7.62 -17.87 -1.68
CA SER A 71 7.79 -18.80 -2.78
C SER A 71 8.36 -18.06 -3.99
N ASP A 72 8.89 -18.80 -4.97
CA ASP A 72 9.32 -18.19 -6.23
C ASP A 72 8.14 -17.55 -6.98
N ASP A 73 6.93 -18.07 -6.77
CA ASP A 73 5.68 -17.52 -7.33
C ASP A 73 5.30 -16.16 -6.72
N ASP A 74 5.86 -15.76 -5.58
CA ASP A 74 5.62 -14.46 -4.95
C ASP A 74 6.61 -13.38 -5.42
N ARG A 75 7.70 -13.78 -6.09
CA ARG A 75 8.79 -12.86 -6.48
C ARG A 75 8.35 -11.79 -7.47
N TYR A 76 7.38 -12.08 -8.33
CA TYR A 76 6.87 -11.10 -9.30
C TYR A 76 6.38 -9.82 -8.61
N MET A 77 5.83 -9.90 -7.39
CA MET A 77 5.40 -8.72 -6.63
C MET A 77 6.59 -7.81 -6.27
N MET A 78 7.71 -8.41 -5.86
CA MET A 78 8.95 -7.70 -5.56
C MET A 78 9.56 -7.09 -6.84
N ASP A 79 9.57 -7.86 -7.94
CA ASP A 79 10.10 -7.40 -9.23
C ASP A 79 9.26 -6.23 -9.78
N MET A 80 7.94 -6.29 -9.69
CA MET A 80 7.07 -5.18 -10.08
C MET A 80 7.27 -3.94 -9.23
N PHE A 81 7.46 -4.09 -7.91
CA PHE A 81 7.82 -2.96 -7.05
C PHE A 81 9.13 -2.31 -7.50
N ARG A 82 10.14 -3.13 -7.78
CA ARG A 82 11.44 -2.67 -8.28
C ARG A 82 11.32 -1.93 -9.62
N GLU A 83 10.53 -2.45 -10.55
CA GLU A 83 10.30 -1.82 -11.85
C GLU A 83 9.60 -0.46 -11.72
N VAL A 84 8.52 -0.40 -10.92
CA VAL A 84 7.74 0.83 -10.78
C VAL A 84 8.55 1.92 -10.07
N PHE A 85 9.35 1.57 -9.06
CA PHE A 85 10.14 2.53 -8.28
C PHE A 85 11.63 2.59 -8.68
N ALA A 86 12.00 2.13 -9.88
CA ALA A 86 13.39 2.04 -10.33
C ALA A 86 14.18 3.36 -10.25
N ASP A 87 13.50 4.50 -10.37
CA ASP A 87 14.06 5.86 -10.24
C ASP A 87 14.48 6.24 -8.81
N GLN A 88 14.04 5.48 -7.81
CA GLN A 88 14.26 5.76 -6.38
C GLN A 88 15.25 4.79 -5.71
N ASP A 89 15.88 3.89 -6.48
CA ASP A 89 16.80 2.85 -6.01
C ASP A 89 16.26 2.04 -4.82
N PRO A 90 15.18 1.25 -5.02
CA PRO A 90 14.50 0.56 -3.94
C PRO A 90 15.38 -0.56 -3.36
N GLY A 91 15.44 -0.66 -2.05
CA GLY A 91 16.05 -1.79 -1.35
C GLY A 91 15.11 -2.99 -1.27
N PHE A 92 15.66 -4.21 -1.29
CA PHE A 92 14.90 -5.45 -1.20
C PHE A 92 15.55 -6.40 -0.20
N PHE A 93 14.71 -7.13 0.52
CA PHE A 93 15.13 -8.14 1.46
C PHE A 93 14.14 -9.31 1.45
N VAL A 94 14.65 -10.52 1.23
CA VAL A 94 13.88 -11.76 1.29
C VAL A 94 14.24 -12.49 2.57
N TRP A 95 13.26 -12.69 3.46
CA TRP A 95 13.47 -13.37 4.73
C TRP A 95 13.62 -14.88 4.52
N LYS A 96 14.78 -15.45 4.88
CA LYS A 96 15.08 -16.88 4.64
C LYS A 96 14.58 -17.85 5.72
N ASN A 97 14.22 -17.36 6.91
CA ASN A 97 13.86 -18.22 8.06
C ASN A 97 12.35 -18.28 8.27
N ASN A 98 11.61 -18.85 7.31
CA ASN A 98 10.16 -18.92 7.42
C ASN A 98 9.75 -19.96 8.49
N TYR A 99 8.81 -19.59 9.37
CA TYR A 99 8.36 -20.46 10.47
C TYR A 99 7.75 -21.80 9.99
N HIS A 100 7.28 -21.85 8.75
CA HIS A 100 6.61 -23.02 8.16
C HIS A 100 7.56 -23.99 7.43
N SER A 101 8.86 -23.68 7.33
CA SER A 101 9.84 -24.54 6.66
C SER A 101 10.09 -25.87 7.37
N PHE A 102 9.65 -26.03 8.63
CA PHE A 102 9.85 -27.24 9.43
C PHE A 102 8.80 -28.34 9.23
N TYR A 103 7.64 -28.07 8.60
CA TYR A 103 6.56 -29.06 8.50
C TYR A 103 6.50 -29.83 7.17
N PHE A 104 7.37 -29.51 6.19
CA PHE A 104 7.47 -30.20 4.90
C PHE A 104 8.78 -30.99 4.72
N VAL A 105 9.37 -31.49 5.81
CA VAL A 105 10.39 -32.53 5.77
C VAL A 105 9.81 -33.79 6.43
N GLY A 106 8.98 -34.51 5.67
CA GLY A 106 8.44 -35.79 6.12
C GLY A 106 7.03 -36.11 5.63
N LYS A 107 6.88 -36.34 4.32
CA LYS A 107 6.06 -37.40 3.75
C LYS A 107 6.45 -37.65 2.30
#